data_AF-A0A3D3ZQE9-F1
#
_entry.id   AF-A0A3D3ZQE9-F1
#
_cell.length_a   1.000
_cell.length_b   1.000
_cell.length_c   1.000
_cell.angle_alpha   90.00
_cell.angle_beta   90.00
_cell.angle_gamma   90.00
#
_symmetry.space_group_name_H-M   'P 1'
#
loop_
_entity.id
_entity.type
_entity.pdbx_description
1 polymer ?
#
loop_
_entity_poly.entity_id
_entity_poly.type
_entity_poly.pdbx_seq_one_letter_code
_entity_poly.pdbx_strand_id
1 'polypeptide(L)'
;MAKIYISSTFADLKDYREKVYHALRQMHHDAIAMEDYVATDQRPLDRCLADVAACDLYIGIFAWRYGYIPPKDNPEQKSITELEY
;
A
#
# COMPACT_ATOMS: atom_id res chain seq x y z
N MET A 1 3.21 15.80 12.53
CA MET A 1 2.36 15.26 11.45
C MET A 1 2.96 13.92 11.08
N ALA A 2 2.23 12.82 11.27
CA ALA A 2 2.75 11.49 10.99
C ALA A 2 2.64 11.17 9.49
N LYS A 3 3.65 10.50 8.94
CA LYS A 3 3.60 9.88 7.61
C LYS A 3 2.99 8.50 7.72
N ILE A 4 1.95 8.26 6.94
CA ILE A 4 1.16 7.04 7.03
C ILE A 4 1.13 6.39 5.66
N TYR A 5 1.67 5.17 5.57
CA TYR A 5 1.60 4.37 4.36
C TYR A 5 0.30 3.55 4.33
N ILE A 6 -0.51 3.71 3.29
CA ILE A 6 -1.72 2.91 3.08
C ILE A 6 -1.43 1.82 2.04
N SER A 7 -1.31 0.58 2.51
CA SER A 7 -1.26 -0.60 1.66
C SER A 7 -2.63 -1.24 1.50
N SER A 8 -3.00 -1.61 0.26
CA SER A 8 -4.20 -2.39 -0.03
C SER A 8 -4.10 -3.02 -1.42
N THR A 9 -4.95 -3.99 -1.70
CA THR A 9 -5.22 -4.38 -3.09
C THR A 9 -5.95 -3.24 -3.80
N PHE A 10 -5.55 -2.92 -5.03
CA PHE A 10 -6.05 -1.72 -5.72
C PHE A 10 -7.45 -1.90 -6.31
N ALA A 11 -7.63 -2.94 -7.13
CA ALA A 11 -8.80 -3.09 -7.98
C ALA A 11 -10.13 -3.31 -7.23
N ASP A 12 -10.10 -3.83 -6.01
CA ASP A 12 -11.28 -4.14 -5.19
C ASP A 12 -11.48 -3.18 -4.01
N LEU A 13 -10.44 -2.52 -3.53
CA LEU A 13 -10.50 -1.69 -2.33
C LEU A 13 -10.36 -0.19 -2.57
N LYS A 14 -10.44 0.24 -3.83
CA LYS A 14 -10.34 1.66 -4.21
C LYS A 14 -11.22 2.57 -3.35
N ASP A 15 -12.52 2.28 -3.23
CA ASP A 15 -13.46 3.10 -2.46
C ASP A 15 -13.13 3.14 -0.95
N TYR A 16 -12.63 2.04 -0.39
CA TYR A 16 -12.23 1.96 1.02
C TYR A 16 -10.96 2.76 1.26
N ARG A 17 -10.02 2.67 0.31
CA ARG A 17 -8.74 3.36 0.34
C ARG A 17 -8.93 4.87 0.26
N GLU A 18 -9.81 5.36 -0.61
CA GLU A 18 -10.18 6.78 -0.67
C GLU A 18 -10.74 7.27 0.67
N LYS A 19 -11.64 6.51 1.30
CA LYS A 19 -12.19 6.87 2.62
C LYS A 19 -11.12 6.97 3.70
N VAL A 20 -10.18 6.02 3.75
CA VAL A 20 -9.06 6.06 4.70
C VAL A 20 -8.17 7.26 4.41
N TYR A 21 -7.82 7.50 3.15
CA TYR A 21 -7.01 8.66 2.74
C TYR A 21 -7.65 9.98 3.18
N HIS A 22 -8.95 10.16 2.92
CA HIS A 22 -9.69 11.35 3.32
C HIS A 22 -9.74 11.53 4.84
N ALA A 23 -9.97 10.46 5.60
CA ALA A 23 -9.98 10.51 7.06
C ALA A 23 -8.62 10.94 7.62
N LEU A 24 -7.52 10.38 7.11
CA LEU A 24 -6.16 10.76 7.53
C LEU A 24 -5.83 12.21 7.19
N ARG A 25 -6.22 12.68 6.00
CA ARG A 25 -6.06 14.08 5.60
C ARG A 25 -6.86 15.04 6.50
N GLN A 26 -8.09 14.67 6.87
CA GLN A 26 -8.91 15.45 7.81
C GLN A 26 -8.27 15.55 9.21
N MET A 27 -7.50 14.53 9.61
CA MET A 27 -6.72 14.53 10.85
C MET A 27 -5.39 15.29 10.74
N HIS A 28 -5.13 15.95 9.62
CA HIS A 28 -3.85 16.60 9.33
C HIS A 28 -2.68 15.61 9.44
N HIS A 29 -2.82 14.42 8.86
CA HIS A 29 -1.74 13.47 8.65
C HIS A 29 -1.30 13.45 7.18
N ASP A 30 -0.06 13.04 6.95
CA ASP A 30 0.48 12.91 5.60
C ASP A 30 0.28 11.47 5.13
N ALA A 31 -0.81 11.24 4.38
CA ALA A 31 -1.16 9.93 3.86
C ALA A 31 -0.42 9.68 2.54
N ILE A 32 0.50 8.72 2.54
CA ILE A 32 1.19 8.23 1.35
C ILE A 32 0.39 7.07 0.79
N ALA A 33 0.01 7.21 -0.47
CA ALA A 33 -1.03 6.43 -1.06
C ALA A 33 -0.58 6.00 -2.46
N MET A 34 -0.81 4.75 -2.85
CA MET A 34 -0.43 4.21 -4.16
C MET A 34 -0.91 5.08 -5.35
N GLU A 35 -2.03 5.78 -5.20
CA GLU A 35 -2.65 6.65 -6.21
C GLU A 35 -1.91 7.96 -6.50
N ASP A 36 -1.08 8.46 -5.56
CA ASP A 36 -0.25 9.65 -5.78
C ASP A 36 0.96 9.34 -6.70
N TYR A 37 1.18 8.08 -7.06
CA TYR A 37 2.26 7.67 -7.94
C TYR A 37 1.73 7.46 -9.35
N VAL A 38 2.19 8.32 -10.25
CA VAL A 38 1.88 8.26 -11.68
C VAL A 38 2.34 6.92 -12.27
N ALA A 39 1.35 6.13 -12.69
CA ALA A 39 1.41 5.11 -13.75
C ALA A 39 2.69 4.25 -13.81
N THR A 40 2.72 3.17 -13.03
CA THR A 40 3.38 1.93 -13.48
C THR A 40 2.78 0.77 -12.71
N ASP A 41 2.04 -0.10 -13.41
CA ASP A 41 1.41 -1.33 -12.88
C ASP A 41 2.39 -2.34 -12.24
N GLN A 42 3.69 -2.03 -12.24
CA GLN A 42 4.73 -2.81 -11.59
C GLN A 42 5.63 -1.88 -10.79
N ARG A 43 5.44 -1.84 -9.47
CA ARG A 43 6.47 -1.39 -8.54
C ARG A 43 7.39 -2.56 -8.22
N PRO A 44 8.72 -2.39 -8.26
CA PRO A 44 9.63 -3.31 -7.60
C PRO A 44 9.29 -3.35 -6.10
N LEU A 45 9.21 -4.55 -5.53
CA LEU A 45 8.94 -4.78 -4.10
C LEU A 45 9.83 -3.90 -3.20
N ASP A 46 11.09 -3.73 -3.58
CA ASP A 46 12.08 -2.91 -2.86
C ASP A 46 11.63 -1.46 -2.66
N ARG A 47 10.91 -0.89 -3.63
CA ARG A 47 10.43 0.49 -3.54
C ARG A 47 9.27 0.61 -2.55
N CYS A 48 8.36 -0.37 -2.55
CA CYS A 48 7.29 -0.42 -1.54
C CYS A 48 7.89 -0.54 -0.14
N LEU A 49 8.86 -1.43 0.06
CA LEU A 49 9.54 -1.60 1.35
C LEU A 49 10.27 -0.33 1.81
N ALA A 50 10.95 0.37 0.89
CA ALA A 50 11.60 1.64 1.22
C ALA A 50 10.61 2.73 1.62
N ASP A 51 9.46 2.83 0.92
CA ASP A 51 8.42 3.80 1.23
C ASP A 51 7.74 3.51 2.59
N VAL A 52 7.48 2.22 2.88
CA VAL A 52 6.97 1.76 4.19
C VAL A 52 7.96 2.11 5.30
N ALA A 53 9.24 1.80 5.10
CA ALA A 53 10.29 2.08 6.09
C ALA A 53 10.50 3.58 6.35
N ALA A 54 10.11 4.45 5.42
CA ALA A 54 10.18 5.90 5.56
C ALA A 54 8.95 6.52 6.25
N CYS A 55 7.93 5.72 6.58
CA CYS A 55 6.70 6.15 7.24
C CYS A 55 6.70 5.85 8.74
N ASP A 56 5.94 6.64 9.49
CA ASP A 56 5.76 6.45 10.93
C ASP A 56 4.73 5.35 11.23
N LEU A 57 3.73 5.19 10.35
CA LEU A 57 2.68 4.18 10.48
C LEU A 57 2.43 3.45 9.16
N TYR A 58 2.13 2.16 9.29
CA TYR A 58 1.65 1.30 8.21
C TYR A 58 0.19 0.93 8.45
N ILE A 59 -0.67 1.13 7.44
CA ILE A 59 -2.07 0.71 7.45
C ILE A 59 -2.30 -0.23 6.27
N GLY A 60 -2.50 -1.51 6.59
CA GLY A 60 -2.93 -2.52 5.62
C GLY A 60 -4.45 -2.66 5.60
N ILE A 61 -5.07 -2.47 4.43
CA ILE A 61 -6.49 -2.72 4.20
C ILE A 61 -6.60 -4.05 3.44
N PHE A 62 -7.12 -5.07 4.11
CA PHE A 62 -7.24 -6.42 3.59
C PHE A 62 -8.70 -6.82 3.44
N ALA A 63 -9.02 -7.52 2.35
CA ALA A 63 -10.34 -8.07 2.09
C ALA A 63 -10.23 -9.43 1.38
N TRP A 64 -11.14 -9.71 0.45
CA TRP A 64 -11.29 -11.03 -0.19
C TRP A 64 -10.21 -11.35 -1.23
N ARG A 65 -9.41 -10.37 -1.65
CA ARG A 65 -8.32 -10.58 -2.62
C ARG A 65 -6.99 -10.70 -1.90
N TYR A 66 -6.27 -11.76 -2.24
CA TYR A 66 -4.92 -12.00 -1.73
C TYR A 66 -3.92 -10.96 -2.24
N GLY A 67 -4.11 -10.43 -3.45
CA GLY A 67 -3.28 -9.40 -4.06
C GLY A 67 -2.44 -9.91 -5.23
N TYR A 68 -1.58 -9.05 -5.77
CA TYR A 68 -0.66 -9.43 -6.84
C TYR A 68 0.53 -10.21 -6.25
N ILE A 69 0.83 -11.37 -6.82
CA ILE A 69 1.95 -12.21 -6.44
C ILE A 69 3.09 -11.96 -7.45
N PRO A 70 4.22 -11.38 -7.03
CA PRO A 70 5.37 -11.18 -7.91
C PRO A 70 5.88 -12.52 -8.46
N PRO A 71 6.11 -12.64 -9.79
CA PRO A 71 6.58 -13.88 -10.40
C PRO A 71 8.09 -14.12 -10.24
N LYS A 72 8.84 -13.13 -9.74
CA LYS A 72 10.30 -13.19 -9.51
C LYS A 72 10.59 -12.88 -8.05
N ASP A 73 11.65 -13.49 -7.52
CA ASP A 73 12.16 -13.28 -6.15
C ASP A 73 11.13 -13.48 -5.03
N ASN A 74 10.20 -14.42 -5.25
CA ASN A 74 9.11 -14.74 -4.32
C ASN A 74 8.92 -16.27 -4.20
N PRO A 75 9.83 -16.99 -3.53
CA PRO A 75 9.78 -18.45 -3.41
C PRO A 75 8.55 -18.93 -2.63
N GLU A 76 7.97 -18.08 -1.79
CA GLU A 76 6.80 -18.37 -0.97
C GLU A 76 5.46 -18.01 -1.63
N GLN A 77 5.49 -17.48 -2.87
CA GLN A 77 4.31 -17.04 -3.64
C GLN A 77 3.38 -16.09 -2.86
N LYS A 78 3.97 -15.24 -2.02
CA LYS A 78 3.23 -14.26 -1.22
C LYS A 78 2.79 -13.06 -2.05
N SER A 79 1.70 -12.43 -1.66
CA SER A 79 1.29 -11.19 -2.32
C SER A 79 2.21 -10.03 -1.93
N ILE A 80 2.28 -8.98 -2.76
CA ILE A 80 3.02 -7.75 -2.42
C ILE A 80 2.58 -7.21 -1.05
N THR A 81 1.28 -7.21 -0.78
CA THR A 81 0.70 -6.70 0.46
C THR A 81 1.12 -7.51 1.69
N GLU A 82 1.34 -8.82 1.53
CA GLU A 82 1.88 -9.68 2.59
C GLU A 82 3.39 -9.53 2.75
N LEU A 83 4.12 -9.22 1.67
CA LEU A 83 5.56 -8.96 1.73
C LEU A 83 5.90 -7.59 2.34
N GLU A 84 4.92 -6.68 2.45
CA GLU A 84 5.07 -5.34 3.06
C GLU A 84 4.98 -5.34 4.60
N TYR A 85 4.58 -6.46 5.23
CA TYR A 85 4.43 -6.64 6.69
C TYR A 85 5.41 -7.67 7.22
#